data_AF-A0A967YT10-F1
#
_entry.id   AF-A0A967YT10-F1
#
_cell.length_a   1.000
_cell.length_b   1.000
_cell.length_c   1.000
_cell.angle_alpha   90.00
_cell.angle_beta   90.00
_cell.angle_gamma   90.00
#
_symmetry.space_group_name_H-M   'P 1'
#
loop_
_entity.id
_entity.type
_entity.pdbx_description
1 polymer ?
#
loop_
_entity_poly.entity_id
_entity_poly.type
_entity_poly.pdbx_seq_one_letter_code
_entity_poly.pdbx_strand_id
1 'polypeptide(L)'
;SGPHVFSVDPFGSLTEEKCVATGSGSPIAYGVLEDRYKKDANVKDMLPTVVRAVDSAMKRDAASGDSFDIVIINKEGLRELNDKEKKGILGNS
;
A
#
# COMPACT_ATOMS: atom_id res chain seq x y z
N SER A 1 -18.04 13.65 -5.90
CA SER A 1 -17.27 13.22 -4.72
C SER A 1 -17.00 11.72 -4.84
N GLY A 2 -15.73 11.33 -4.85
CA GLY A 2 -15.29 9.94 -4.99
C GLY A 2 -14.10 9.64 -4.07
N PRO A 3 -13.42 8.50 -4.23
CA PRO A 3 -12.16 8.26 -3.53
C PRO A 3 -11.06 9.18 -4.08
N HIS A 4 -10.31 9.80 -3.18
CA HIS A 4 -9.18 10.67 -3.51
C HIS A 4 -7.99 10.33 -2.63
N VAL A 5 -6.78 10.38 -3.20
CA VAL A 5 -5.53 10.23 -2.45
C VAL A 5 -4.71 11.49 -2.72
N PHE A 6 -4.25 12.11 -1.64
CA PHE A 6 -3.40 13.28 -1.72
C PHE A 6 -2.03 12.98 -1.10
N SER A 7 -0.98 13.44 -1.74
CA SER A 7 0.39 13.41 -1.23
C SER A 7 0.79 14.82 -0.82
N VAL A 8 1.37 14.96 0.37
CA VAL A 8 1.94 16.22 0.85
C VAL A 8 3.44 16.03 0.95
N ASP A 9 4.21 16.84 0.23
CA ASP A 9 5.66 16.78 0.29
C ASP A 9 6.22 17.60 1.48
N PRO A 10 7.49 17.41 1.87
CA PRO A 10 8.10 18.15 2.97
C PRO A 10 8.20 19.68 2.75
N PHE A 11 7.99 20.16 1.52
CA PHE A 11 7.97 21.58 1.19
C PHE A 11 6.57 22.19 1.23
N GLY A 12 5.55 21.39 1.54
CA GLY A 12 4.15 21.80 1.65
C GLY A 12 3.39 21.78 0.33
N SER A 13 3.94 21.19 -0.73
CA SER A 13 3.19 20.98 -1.97
C SER A 13 2.15 19.88 -1.76
N LEU A 14 1.00 20.05 -2.41
CA LEU A 14 -0.10 19.09 -2.39
C LEU A 14 -0.33 18.56 -3.81
N THR A 15 -0.25 17.25 -4.00
CA THR A 15 -0.58 16.59 -5.28
C THR A 15 -1.68 15.56 -5.09
N GLU A 16 -2.57 15.45 -6.07
CA GLU A 16 -3.57 14.37 -6.13
C GLU A 16 -2.99 13.19 -6.91
N GLU A 17 -2.98 12.02 -6.29
CA GLU A 17 -2.33 10.82 -6.82
C GLU A 17 -3.32 9.67 -6.98
N LYS A 18 -3.04 8.74 -7.91
CA LYS A 18 -3.80 7.48 -8.05
C LYS A 18 -3.24 6.36 -7.18
N CYS A 19 -1.93 6.39 -6.96
CA CYS A 19 -1.17 5.45 -6.15
C CYS A 19 0.11 6.18 -5.72
N VAL A 20 0.46 6.09 -4.44
CA VAL A 20 1.63 6.78 -3.90
C VAL A 20 2.31 5.89 -2.85
N ALA A 21 3.64 5.91 -2.84
CA ALA A 21 4.51 5.33 -1.83
C ALA A 21 5.56 6.37 -1.42
N THR A 22 5.94 6.38 -0.14
CA THR A 22 6.90 7.33 0.43
C THR A 22 7.81 6.62 1.44
N GLY A 23 8.88 7.28 1.86
CA GLY A 23 9.95 6.72 2.69
C GLY A 23 11.08 6.06 1.89
N SER A 24 12.10 5.56 2.60
CA SER A 24 13.31 4.97 2.01
C SER A 24 13.03 3.69 1.20
N GLY A 25 12.02 2.92 1.59
CA GLY A 25 11.58 1.73 0.86
C GLY A 25 10.71 2.00 -0.37
N SER A 26 10.34 3.26 -0.63
CA SER A 26 9.41 3.60 -1.71
C SER A 26 9.85 3.15 -3.11
N PRO A 27 11.14 3.17 -3.52
CA PRO A 27 11.52 2.70 -4.85
C PRO A 27 11.22 1.21 -5.06
N ILE A 28 11.34 0.39 -4.01
CA ILE A 28 11.02 -1.03 -4.05
C ILE A 28 9.51 -1.24 -4.09
N ALA A 29 8.76 -0.49 -3.27
CA ALA A 29 7.31 -0.54 -3.27
C ALA A 29 6.73 -0.13 -4.64
N TYR A 30 7.25 0.94 -5.24
CA TYR A 30 6.85 1.38 -6.59
C TYR A 30 7.11 0.31 -7.63
N GLY A 31 8.24 -0.41 -7.59
CA GLY A 31 8.49 -1.50 -8.54
C GLY A 31 7.40 -2.58 -8.54
N VAL A 32 6.85 -2.91 -7.36
CA VAL A 32 5.72 -3.86 -7.25
C VAL A 32 4.40 -3.23 -7.67
N LEU A 33 4.16 -1.98 -7.26
CA LEU A 33 2.93 -1.25 -7.56
C LEU A 33 2.82 -0.98 -9.05
N GLU A 34 3.86 -0.53 -9.74
CA GLU A 34 3.85 -0.25 -11.17
C GLU A 34 3.63 -1.50 -12.03
N ASP A 35 4.16 -2.65 -11.61
CA ASP A 35 3.94 -3.95 -12.29
C ASP A 35 2.49 -4.44 -12.18
N ARG A 36 1.85 -4.22 -11.02
CA ARG A 36 0.61 -4.95 -10.65
C ARG A 36 -0.60 -4.07 -10.42
N TYR A 37 -0.42 -2.77 -10.26
CA TYR A 37 -1.51 -1.85 -10.01
C TYR A 37 -2.44 -1.80 -11.22
N LYS A 38 -3.72 -2.02 -10.94
CA LYS A 38 -4.78 -1.90 -11.93
C LYS A 38 -5.74 -0.83 -11.47
N LYS A 39 -5.90 0.17 -12.32
CA LYS A 39 -6.97 1.15 -12.15
C LYS A 39 -8.31 0.43 -12.10
N ASP A 40 -9.18 0.84 -11.19
CA ASP A 40 -10.55 0.35 -11.04
C ASP A 40 -10.67 -1.14 -10.58
N ALA A 41 -9.59 -1.71 -10.02
CA ALA A 41 -9.63 -3.05 -9.42
C ALA A 41 -10.37 -3.08 -8.08
N ASN A 42 -10.95 -4.24 -7.74
CA ASN A 42 -11.55 -4.43 -6.42
C ASN A 42 -10.47 -4.48 -5.34
N VAL A 43 -10.84 -4.07 -4.12
CA VAL A 43 -9.96 -4.14 -2.95
C VAL A 43 -9.37 -5.53 -2.76
N LYS A 44 -10.16 -6.60 -2.92
CA LYS A 44 -9.71 -7.98 -2.76
C LYS A 44 -8.59 -8.36 -3.73
N ASP A 45 -8.62 -7.83 -4.95
CA ASP A 45 -7.64 -8.13 -5.98
C ASP A 45 -6.34 -7.32 -5.77
N MET A 46 -6.45 -6.15 -5.15
CA MET A 46 -5.31 -5.26 -4.88
C MET A 46 -4.62 -5.53 -3.54
N LEU A 47 -5.28 -6.17 -2.58
CA LEU A 47 -4.70 -6.47 -1.26
C LEU A 47 -3.38 -7.25 -1.33
N PRO A 48 -3.25 -8.34 -2.11
CA PRO A 48 -1.97 -9.04 -2.25
C PRO A 48 -0.87 -8.17 -2.87
N THR A 49 -1.22 -7.27 -3.78
CA THR A 49 -0.27 -6.33 -4.40
C THR A 49 0.29 -5.36 -3.35
N VAL A 50 -0.57 -4.78 -2.51
CA VAL A 50 -0.15 -3.85 -1.44
C VAL A 50 0.71 -4.56 -0.40
N VAL A 51 0.28 -5.75 0.05
CA VAL A 51 1.07 -6.58 0.99
C VAL A 51 2.45 -6.87 0.41
N ARG A 52 2.52 -7.31 -0.85
CA ARG A 52 3.80 -7.62 -1.50
C ARG A 52 4.69 -6.40 -1.64
N ALA A 53 4.13 -5.23 -1.95
CA ALA A 53 4.91 -4.00 -2.09
C ALA A 53 5.60 -3.63 -0.76
N VAL A 54 4.86 -3.70 0.35
CA VAL A 54 5.36 -3.44 1.70
C VAL A 54 6.37 -4.50 2.14
N ASP A 55 6.04 -5.79 1.99
CA ASP A 55 6.93 -6.91 2.34
C ASP A 55 8.24 -6.87 1.54
N SER A 56 8.18 -6.54 0.25
CA SER A 56 9.39 -6.40 -0.58
C SER A 56 10.25 -5.22 -0.14
N ALA A 57 9.63 -4.09 0.21
CA ALA A 57 10.34 -2.94 0.74
C ALA A 57 11.01 -3.27 2.08
N MET A 58 10.29 -3.88 3.03
CA MET A 58 10.82 -4.32 4.33
C MET A 58 11.98 -5.31 4.21
N LYS A 59 11.94 -6.21 3.23
CA LYS A 59 13.02 -7.19 3.02
C LYS A 59 14.29 -6.57 2.42
N ARG A 60 14.18 -5.45 1.71
CA ARG A 60 15.29 -4.89 0.92
C ARG A 60 15.88 -3.61 1.49
N ASP A 61 15.05 -2.78 2.11
CA ASP A 61 15.45 -1.52 2.73
C ASP A 61 15.74 -1.72 4.22
N ALA A 62 16.99 -1.44 4.63
CA ALA A 62 17.44 -1.64 6.01
C ALA A 62 16.76 -0.71 7.03
N ALA A 63 16.17 0.40 6.57
CA ALA A 63 15.41 1.32 7.41
C ALA A 63 13.91 0.97 7.52
N SER A 64 13.48 -0.11 6.86
CA SER A 64 12.11 -0.62 6.87
C SER A 64 12.07 -2.03 7.46
N GLY A 65 11.09 -2.38 8.30
CA GLY A 65 11.06 -3.72 8.91
C GLY A 65 9.99 -3.91 9.99
N ASP A 66 10.16 -5.00 10.76
CA ASP A 66 9.25 -5.46 11.81
C ASP A 66 7.89 -5.96 11.32
N SER A 67 6.85 -5.13 11.41
CA SER A 67 5.49 -5.47 11.02
C SER A 67 4.91 -4.42 10.07
N PHE A 68 3.70 -4.66 9.59
CA PHE A 68 2.96 -3.70 8.79
C PHE A 68 1.49 -3.73 9.16
N ASP A 69 0.82 -2.61 8.92
CA ASP A 69 -0.62 -2.47 9.02
C ASP A 69 -1.22 -2.14 7.66
N ILE A 70 -2.46 -2.58 7.47
CA ILE A 70 -3.21 -2.33 6.24
C ILE A 70 -4.59 -1.86 6.60
N VAL A 71 -4.95 -0.72 6.00
CA VAL A 71 -6.23 -0.06 6.19
C VAL A 71 -6.97 -0.01 4.85
N ILE A 72 -8.22 -0.42 4.87
CA ILE A 72 -9.14 -0.32 3.74
C ILE A 72 -10.08 0.84 4.01
N ILE A 73 -10.16 1.78 3.08
CA ILE A 73 -11.10 2.89 3.11
C ILE A 73 -12.09 2.68 1.97
N ASN A 74 -13.37 2.50 2.29
CA ASN A 74 -14.44 2.31 1.32
C ASN A 74 -15.71 3.10 1.75
N LYS A 75 -16.84 2.86 1.09
CA LYS A 75 -18.11 3.53 1.40
C LYS A 75 -18.66 3.20 2.80
N GLU A 76 -18.24 2.08 3.39
CA GLU A 76 -18.65 1.63 4.73
C GLU A 76 -17.77 2.28 5.82
N GLY A 77 -16.66 2.91 5.43
CA GLY A 77 -15.75 3.62 6.31
C GLY A 77 -14.33 3.07 6.26
N LEU A 78 -13.65 3.16 7.40
CA LEU A 78 -12.28 2.71 7.60
C LEU A 78 -12.29 1.34 8.29
N ARG A 79 -11.53 0.38 7.75
CA ARG A 79 -11.35 -0.95 8.33
C ARG A 79 -9.89 -1.38 8.29
N GLU A 80 -9.36 -1.75 9.45
CA GLU A 80 -8.02 -2.35 9.55
C GLU A 80 -8.08 -3.86 9.40
N LEU A 81 -7.05 -4.44 8.78
CA LEU A 81 -6.88 -5.89 8.69
C LEU A 81 -6.24 -6.44 9.95
N ASN A 82 -6.82 -7.51 10.51
CA ASN A 82 -6.23 -8.20 11.66
C ASN A 82 -5.08 -9.14 11.25
N ASP A 83 -4.33 -9.63 12.23
CA ASP A 83 -3.17 -10.50 12.00
C ASP A 83 -3.48 -11.79 11.23
N LYS A 84 -4.68 -12.36 11.39
CA LYS A 84 -5.07 -13.57 10.64
C LYS A 84 -5.25 -13.24 9.17
N GLU A 85 -5.89 -12.12 8.85
CA GLU A 85 -6.05 -11.64 7.48
C GLU A 85 -4.70 -11.30 6.85
N LYS A 86 -3.82 -10.56 7.57
CA LYS A 86 -2.46 -10.23 7.12
C LYS A 86 -1.64 -11.49 6.78
N LYS A 87 -1.64 -12.48 7.68
CA LYS A 87 -0.94 -13.77 7.48
C LYS A 87 -1.52 -14.59 6.34
N GLY A 88 -2.85 -14.59 6.17
CA GLY A 88 -3.52 -15.30 5.07
C GLY A 88 -3.13 -14.76 3.69
N ILE A 89 -2.86 -13.46 3.58
CA ILE A 89 -2.42 -12.84 2.32
C ILE A 89 -0.94 -13.13 2.05
N LEU A 90 -0.08 -13.03 3.07
CA LEU A 90 1.36 -13.35 2.96
C LEU A 90 1.59 -14.82 2.58
N GLY A 91 0.84 -15.75 3.18
CA GLY A 91 0.98 -17.19 2.89
C GLY A 91 0.59 -17.60 1.47
N ASN A 92 -0.12 -16.73 0.74
CA ASN A 92 -0.57 -16.94 -0.63
C ASN A 92 0.17 -16.05 -1.66
N SER A 93 1.17 -15.27 -1.22
CA SER A 93 1.95 -14.33 -2.07
C SER A 93 3.32 -14.90 -2.44
#